data_AF-A0A1D7W589-F1
#
_entry.id   AF-A0A1D7W589-F1
#
_cell.length_a   1.000
_cell.length_b   1.000
_cell.length_c   1.000
_cell.angle_alpha   90.00
_cell.angle_beta   90.00
_cell.angle_gamma   90.00
#
_symmetry.space_group_name_H-M   'P 1'
#
loop_
_entity.id
_entity.type
_entity.pdbx_description
1 polymer ?
#
loop_
_entity_poly.entity_id
_entity_poly.type
_entity_poly.pdbx_seq_one_letter_code
_entity_poly.pdbx_strand_id
1 'polypeptide(L)'
;MVPTDRSLSVRSSWTKDNPALREAITKFRDGAFRAGETHASAVQGWDESGPIPVFTAVPFFGINDAAEFADIMESFADTAARAVSESGRSGTRPFPLLAMPVIGSGGGGGAKVLGDLIRVVLESAEQAAARHLVDIVIVVRSAAQMGLAQRIRRENQQRRWGELSSEVKQTAEGLAADCLSGNVVPFLGAGISISAGAPSWPALVSQLTDKVADRLTESEQASLAAKGALDQAEILKNLYPSPDEFNASVAELVNKTSYGLAPTLIANLPLDQAITLNYDELFEIASNDAGYECAVIPGDENSAASRWLLKMHGKVSDASTIVLTRSDYLGFDANRNVLAALVKASLVTKRLVFIGFGLGDDHFHQILHDVREVSPDSIARRAIALTLKEDSLEQKAWKDKITLQPMTPHGTDAVTAGRTLEIFLDYLLMLSTDSREYLLDPAFESQLTGPERKLKELITSIHSLSRESDDPSIAAATSAIGRFGTFS
;
A
#
# COMPACT_ATOMS: atom_id res chain seq x y z
N MET A 1 0.08 -13.89 -9.99
CA MET A 1 0.92 -15.02 -10.45
C MET A 1 1.02 -16.07 -9.35
N VAL A 2 0.75 -17.33 -9.68
CA VAL A 2 0.97 -18.49 -8.80
C VAL A 2 2.13 -19.30 -9.39
N PRO A 3 3.34 -19.22 -8.80
CA PRO A 3 4.50 -19.97 -9.28
C PRO A 3 4.28 -21.48 -9.13
N THR A 4 4.57 -22.23 -10.19
CA THR A 4 4.44 -23.68 -10.25
C THR A 4 5.43 -24.26 -11.25
N ASP A 5 5.49 -25.59 -11.37
CA ASP A 5 6.03 -26.27 -12.53
C ASP A 5 4.94 -26.61 -13.56
N ARG A 6 5.35 -27.22 -14.69
CA ARG A 6 4.44 -27.71 -15.75
C ARG A 6 3.49 -28.82 -15.27
N SER A 7 3.79 -29.47 -14.15
CA SER A 7 2.95 -30.50 -13.53
C SER A 7 1.90 -29.94 -12.57
N LEU A 8 1.90 -28.62 -12.37
CA LEU A 8 1.04 -27.89 -11.43
C LEU A 8 1.36 -28.10 -9.94
N SER A 9 2.66 -28.27 -9.62
CA SER A 9 3.14 -28.35 -8.24
C SER A 9 3.19 -26.98 -7.56
N VAL A 10 2.07 -26.61 -6.92
CA VAL A 10 1.92 -25.36 -6.16
C VAL A 10 2.26 -25.59 -4.68
N ARG A 11 3.13 -24.75 -4.10
CA ARG A 11 3.51 -24.83 -2.68
C ARG A 11 2.31 -24.62 -1.76
N SER A 12 2.28 -25.33 -0.62
CA SER A 12 1.19 -25.28 0.37
C SER A 12 0.92 -23.88 0.92
N SER A 13 1.91 -22.99 0.95
CA SER A 13 1.74 -21.59 1.35
C SER A 13 0.71 -20.83 0.51
N TRP A 14 0.49 -21.24 -0.75
CA TRP A 14 -0.54 -20.64 -1.61
C TRP A 14 -1.92 -21.26 -1.40
N THR A 15 -1.99 -22.51 -0.95
CA THR A 15 -3.24 -23.28 -0.92
C THR A 15 -3.79 -23.51 0.49
N LYS A 16 -3.03 -23.21 1.55
CA LYS A 16 -3.41 -23.47 2.95
C LYS A 16 -4.75 -22.83 3.30
N ASP A 17 -4.90 -21.55 2.99
CA ASP A 17 -6.06 -20.72 3.33
C ASP A 17 -6.85 -20.31 2.08
N ASN A 18 -6.70 -21.04 0.97
CA ASN A 18 -7.39 -20.79 -0.29
C ASN A 18 -7.97 -22.09 -0.89
N PRO A 19 -9.17 -22.52 -0.44
CA PRO A 19 -9.80 -23.75 -0.91
C PRO A 19 -10.19 -23.67 -2.40
N ALA A 20 -10.62 -22.50 -2.89
CA ALA A 20 -10.95 -22.28 -4.30
C ALA A 20 -9.73 -22.51 -5.21
N LEU A 21 -8.55 -22.04 -4.82
CA LEU A 21 -7.32 -22.29 -5.56
C LEU A 21 -6.95 -23.78 -5.57
N ARG A 22 -7.15 -24.47 -4.44
CA ARG A 22 -6.92 -25.92 -4.34
C ARG A 22 -7.84 -26.67 -5.31
N GLU A 23 -9.11 -26.29 -5.39
CA GLU A 23 -10.06 -26.85 -6.33
C GLU A 23 -9.66 -26.57 -7.79
N ALA A 24 -9.28 -25.33 -8.10
CA ALA A 24 -8.79 -24.93 -9.43
C ALA A 24 -7.59 -25.78 -9.90
N ILE A 25 -6.64 -26.08 -9.01
CA ILE A 25 -5.50 -26.97 -9.30
C ILE A 25 -5.98 -28.36 -9.71
N THR A 26 -6.97 -28.93 -9.01
CA THR A 26 -7.49 -30.27 -9.33
C THR A 26 -8.26 -30.31 -10.66
N LYS A 27 -8.93 -29.21 -11.01
CA LYS A 27 -9.72 -29.05 -12.24
C LYS A 27 -8.90 -28.60 -13.45
N PHE A 28 -7.61 -28.29 -13.29
CA PHE A 28 -6.77 -27.76 -14.36
C PHE A 28 -6.54 -28.78 -15.50
N ARG A 29 -6.84 -28.39 -16.74
CA ARG A 29 -6.78 -29.25 -17.94
C ARG A 29 -6.06 -28.63 -19.15
N ASP A 30 -5.28 -27.57 -18.98
CA ASP A 30 -4.57 -26.94 -20.09
C ASP A 30 -3.43 -27.82 -20.62
N GLY A 31 -3.63 -28.35 -21.84
CA GLY A 31 -2.67 -29.21 -22.52
C GLY A 31 -1.42 -28.47 -23.01
N ALA A 32 -1.57 -27.23 -23.49
CA ALA A 32 -0.47 -26.42 -24.00
C ALA A 32 0.50 -26.05 -22.87
N PHE A 33 -0.05 -25.70 -21.70
CA PHE A 33 0.75 -25.45 -20.49
C PHE A 33 1.54 -26.69 -20.04
N ARG A 34 0.89 -27.86 -20.02
CA ARG A 34 1.54 -29.13 -19.62
C ARG A 34 2.59 -29.59 -20.64
N ALA A 35 2.36 -29.34 -21.92
CA ALA A 35 3.32 -29.62 -22.99
C ALA A 35 4.50 -28.65 -23.00
N GLY A 36 4.38 -27.49 -22.33
CA GLY A 36 5.40 -26.45 -22.30
C GLY A 36 5.38 -25.52 -23.51
N GLU A 37 4.25 -25.47 -24.23
CA GLU A 37 4.02 -24.55 -25.35
C GLU A 37 3.72 -23.12 -24.87
N THR A 38 3.20 -22.99 -23.64
CA THR A 38 3.02 -21.72 -22.93
C THR A 38 3.58 -21.83 -21.51
N HIS A 39 4.07 -20.71 -20.97
CA HIS A 39 4.55 -20.63 -19.60
C HIS A 39 3.47 -20.23 -18.60
N ALA A 40 2.33 -19.71 -19.05
CA ALA A 40 1.26 -19.25 -18.18
C ALA A 40 -0.12 -19.74 -18.63
N SER A 41 -0.99 -19.98 -17.65
CA SER A 41 -2.38 -20.36 -17.86
C SER A 41 -3.26 -19.80 -16.74
N ALA A 42 -4.28 -19.04 -17.10
CA ALA A 42 -5.23 -18.46 -16.14
C ALA A 42 -6.26 -19.51 -15.70
N VAL A 43 -6.71 -19.42 -14.45
CA VAL A 43 -7.81 -20.27 -13.97
C VAL A 43 -9.10 -19.86 -14.69
N GLN A 44 -9.69 -20.81 -15.43
CA GLN A 44 -10.96 -20.60 -16.12
C GLN A 44 -12.14 -20.65 -15.14
N GLY A 45 -13.14 -19.78 -15.35
CA GLY A 45 -14.36 -19.74 -14.52
C GLY A 45 -14.06 -19.38 -13.06
N TRP A 46 -13.11 -18.48 -12.83
CA TRP A 46 -12.83 -17.99 -11.49
C TRP A 46 -13.95 -17.05 -11.04
N ASP A 47 -14.87 -17.57 -10.23
CA ASP A 47 -16.07 -16.85 -9.77
C ASP A 47 -15.88 -16.15 -8.41
N GLU A 48 -14.71 -16.32 -7.78
CA GLU A 48 -14.39 -15.66 -6.52
C GLU A 48 -14.21 -14.14 -6.71
N SER A 49 -14.69 -13.33 -5.78
CA SER A 49 -14.54 -11.87 -5.81
C SER A 49 -13.08 -11.39 -5.76
N GLY A 50 -12.15 -12.27 -5.40
CA GLY A 50 -10.71 -12.01 -5.31
C GLY A 50 -9.94 -12.11 -6.63
N PRO A 51 -8.61 -11.89 -6.60
CA PRO A 51 -7.75 -11.87 -7.79
C PRO A 51 -7.79 -13.17 -8.59
N ILE A 52 -7.75 -13.07 -9.93
CA ILE A 52 -7.71 -14.24 -10.83
C ILE A 52 -6.33 -14.90 -10.74
N PRO A 53 -6.21 -16.16 -10.31
CA PRO A 53 -4.94 -16.85 -10.28
C PRO A 53 -4.49 -17.19 -11.70
N VAL A 54 -3.22 -16.92 -11.97
CA VAL A 54 -2.54 -17.33 -13.21
C VAL A 54 -1.39 -18.24 -12.81
N PHE A 55 -1.50 -19.51 -13.18
CA PHE A 55 -0.44 -20.48 -12.97
C PHE A 55 0.69 -20.18 -13.94
N THR A 56 1.91 -20.05 -13.41
CA THR A 56 3.09 -19.71 -14.21
C THR A 56 4.18 -20.73 -13.95
N ALA A 57 4.55 -21.46 -15.00
CA ALA A 57 5.61 -22.44 -15.00
C ALA A 57 6.97 -21.76 -14.89
N VAL A 58 7.63 -21.95 -13.76
CA VAL A 58 8.95 -21.40 -13.46
C VAL A 58 9.99 -22.52 -13.32
N PRO A 59 11.23 -22.34 -13.80
CA PRO A 59 12.28 -23.35 -13.66
C PRO A 59 12.58 -23.67 -12.18
N PHE A 60 12.82 -24.95 -11.88
CA PHE A 60 13.17 -25.41 -10.52
C PHE A 60 14.60 -25.06 -10.10
N PHE A 61 15.51 -24.91 -11.06
CA PHE A 61 16.90 -24.57 -10.84
C PHE A 61 17.16 -23.20 -11.43
N GLY A 62 18.04 -22.43 -10.77
CA GLY A 62 18.31 -21.03 -11.07
C GLY A 62 18.37 -20.74 -12.57
N ILE A 63 17.72 -19.66 -12.97
CA ILE A 63 17.73 -19.18 -14.34
C ILE A 63 19.16 -18.75 -14.67
N ASN A 64 19.76 -19.39 -15.65
CA ASN A 64 21.10 -19.05 -16.12
C ASN A 64 21.08 -18.06 -17.29
N ASP A 65 19.89 -17.78 -17.86
CA ASP A 65 19.70 -16.90 -19.01
C ASP A 65 18.52 -15.94 -18.79
N ALA A 66 18.79 -14.64 -18.88
CA ALA A 66 17.79 -13.59 -18.77
C ALA A 66 16.68 -13.69 -19.83
N ALA A 67 16.99 -14.27 -21.01
CA ALA A 67 16.01 -14.47 -22.08
C ALA A 67 14.88 -15.41 -21.67
N GLU A 68 15.18 -16.51 -20.96
CA GLU A 68 14.18 -17.45 -20.48
C GLU A 68 13.20 -16.78 -19.50
N PHE A 69 13.70 -15.85 -18.67
CA PHE A 69 12.83 -15.11 -17.76
C PHE A 69 11.94 -14.10 -18.47
N ALA A 70 12.46 -13.46 -19.52
CA ALA A 70 11.68 -12.53 -20.33
C ALA A 70 10.48 -13.24 -20.97
N ASP A 71 10.65 -14.46 -21.49
CA ASP A 71 9.57 -15.25 -22.10
C ASP A 71 8.51 -15.66 -21.07
N ILE A 72 8.91 -16.04 -19.86
CA ILE A 72 7.99 -16.36 -18.75
C ILE A 72 7.17 -15.11 -18.38
N MET A 73 7.84 -13.97 -18.26
CA MET A 73 7.20 -12.70 -17.91
C MET A 73 6.22 -12.22 -18.97
N GLU A 74 6.62 -12.32 -20.23
CA GLU A 74 5.77 -12.02 -21.39
C GLU A 74 4.52 -12.90 -21.39
N SER A 75 4.70 -14.22 -21.25
CA SER A 75 3.59 -15.18 -21.22
C SER A 75 2.65 -14.95 -20.04
N PHE A 76 3.18 -14.61 -18.86
CA PHE A 76 2.37 -14.26 -17.69
C PHE A 76 1.57 -12.98 -17.91
N ALA A 77 2.21 -11.90 -18.36
CA ALA A 77 1.55 -10.61 -18.58
C ALA A 77 0.43 -10.73 -19.63
N ASP A 78 0.71 -11.38 -20.76
CA ASP A 78 -0.24 -11.59 -21.85
C ASP A 78 -1.46 -12.43 -21.39
N THR A 79 -1.20 -13.57 -20.75
CA THR A 79 -2.25 -14.45 -20.22
C THR A 79 -3.11 -13.75 -19.17
N ALA A 80 -2.49 -12.99 -18.27
CA ALA A 80 -3.22 -12.28 -17.21
C ALA A 80 -4.04 -11.12 -17.76
N ALA A 81 -3.50 -10.35 -18.71
CA ALA A 81 -4.21 -9.25 -19.37
C ALA A 81 -5.47 -9.76 -20.09
N ARG A 82 -5.34 -10.86 -20.84
CA ARG A 82 -6.47 -11.53 -21.51
C ARG A 82 -7.51 -12.03 -20.52
N ALA A 83 -7.09 -12.71 -19.45
CA ALA A 83 -8.00 -13.24 -18.44
C ALA A 83 -8.81 -12.13 -17.75
N VAL A 84 -8.19 -10.99 -17.43
CA VAL A 84 -8.90 -9.84 -16.86
C VAL A 84 -9.90 -9.27 -17.87
N SER A 85 -9.49 -9.07 -19.12
CA SER A 85 -10.37 -8.57 -20.18
C SER A 85 -11.58 -9.48 -20.43
N GLU A 86 -11.38 -10.80 -20.43
CA GLU A 86 -12.43 -11.80 -20.68
C GLU A 86 -13.38 -11.95 -19.50
N SER A 87 -12.91 -11.74 -18.27
CA SER A 87 -13.73 -11.88 -17.06
C SER A 87 -14.86 -10.85 -16.95
N GLY A 88 -14.87 -9.81 -17.79
CA GLY A 88 -15.82 -8.70 -17.69
C GLY A 88 -15.70 -7.89 -16.39
N ARG A 89 -14.70 -8.19 -15.56
CA ARG A 89 -14.31 -7.40 -14.39
C ARG A 89 -13.65 -6.12 -14.89
N SER A 90 -14.46 -5.19 -15.39
CA SER A 90 -14.02 -3.85 -15.74
C SER A 90 -13.46 -3.20 -14.48
N GLY A 91 -12.14 -3.21 -14.34
CA GLY A 91 -11.45 -2.73 -13.15
C GLY A 91 -11.68 -1.24 -12.94
N THR A 92 -11.56 -0.79 -11.69
CA THR A 92 -11.47 0.62 -11.31
C THR A 92 -10.11 1.24 -11.66
N ARG A 93 -9.29 0.56 -12.47
CA ARG A 93 -7.92 0.95 -12.86
C ARG A 93 -7.83 1.02 -14.40
N PRO A 94 -7.06 1.96 -14.96
CA PRO A 94 -6.93 2.07 -16.41
C PRO A 94 -6.15 0.88 -17.00
N PHE A 95 -5.25 0.29 -16.20
CA PHE A 95 -4.50 -0.92 -16.53
C PHE A 95 -4.73 -2.01 -15.48
N PRO A 96 -4.86 -3.29 -15.89
CA PRO A 96 -4.92 -4.42 -14.97
C PRO A 96 -3.71 -4.43 -14.02
N LEU A 97 -3.96 -4.69 -12.74
CA LEU A 97 -2.92 -4.85 -11.74
C LEU A 97 -2.53 -6.33 -11.60
N LEU A 98 -1.27 -6.64 -11.87
CA LEU A 98 -0.73 -7.99 -11.80
C LEU A 98 0.27 -8.09 -10.64
N ALA A 99 -0.01 -8.96 -9.67
CA ALA A 99 0.94 -9.24 -8.60
C ALA A 99 1.77 -10.50 -8.91
N MET A 100 3.09 -10.44 -8.71
CA MET A 100 3.97 -11.60 -8.80
C MET A 100 5.05 -11.61 -7.71
N PRO A 101 5.37 -12.77 -7.12
CA PRO A 101 6.51 -12.89 -6.23
C PRO A 101 7.84 -12.88 -7.00
N VAL A 102 8.94 -12.57 -6.30
CA VAL A 102 10.29 -12.87 -6.80
C VAL A 102 10.48 -14.39 -6.88
N ILE A 103 10.61 -14.91 -8.10
CA ILE A 103 10.85 -16.32 -8.42
C ILE A 103 12.29 -16.69 -8.02
N GLY A 104 12.59 -17.95 -7.65
CA GLY A 104 13.96 -18.42 -7.41
C GLY A 104 14.53 -18.25 -5.98
N SER A 105 13.74 -17.73 -5.04
CA SER A 105 14.19 -17.41 -3.67
C SER A 105 14.20 -18.58 -2.66
N GLY A 106 14.06 -19.83 -3.11
CA GLY A 106 13.71 -20.96 -2.22
C GLY A 106 14.48 -22.26 -2.42
N GLY A 107 15.78 -22.26 -2.10
CA GLY A 107 16.59 -23.46 -1.79
C GLY A 107 17.44 -24.04 -2.94
N GLY A 108 18.73 -24.26 -2.70
CA GLY A 108 19.66 -24.95 -3.60
C GLY A 108 20.52 -24.03 -4.48
N GLY A 109 21.65 -23.51 -3.95
CA GLY A 109 22.70 -22.83 -4.73
C GLY A 109 22.38 -21.44 -5.31
N GLY A 110 21.09 -21.07 -5.45
CA GLY A 110 20.62 -19.83 -6.08
C GLY A 110 20.88 -18.54 -5.28
N ALA A 111 21.35 -18.63 -4.04
CA ALA A 111 21.72 -17.45 -3.26
C ALA A 111 22.77 -16.60 -4.00
N LYS A 112 23.74 -17.22 -4.69
CA LYS A 112 24.80 -16.49 -5.43
C LYS A 112 24.31 -15.69 -6.65
N VAL A 113 23.05 -15.86 -7.07
CA VAL A 113 22.48 -15.27 -8.29
C VAL A 113 21.19 -14.47 -7.98
N LEU A 114 20.78 -14.40 -6.72
CA LEU A 114 19.51 -13.75 -6.34
C LEU A 114 19.51 -12.26 -6.69
N GLY A 115 20.65 -11.58 -6.50
CA GLY A 115 20.77 -10.18 -6.89
C GLY A 115 20.64 -9.95 -8.40
N ASP A 116 21.32 -10.76 -9.22
CA ASP A 116 21.23 -10.70 -10.68
C ASP A 116 19.81 -11.00 -11.17
N LEU A 117 19.14 -11.96 -10.52
CA LEU A 117 17.77 -12.33 -10.81
C LEU A 117 16.78 -11.19 -10.56
N ILE A 118 16.91 -10.44 -9.47
CA ILE A 118 16.03 -9.29 -9.19
C ILE A 118 16.13 -8.23 -10.30
N ARG A 119 17.34 -7.97 -10.81
CA ARG A 119 17.53 -7.03 -11.92
C ARG A 119 16.82 -7.52 -13.18
N VAL A 120 17.04 -8.77 -13.56
CA VAL A 120 16.37 -9.38 -14.72
C VAL A 120 14.86 -9.34 -14.56
N VAL A 121 14.33 -9.69 -13.38
CA VAL A 121 12.90 -9.65 -13.08
C VAL A 121 12.32 -8.26 -13.31
N LEU A 122 12.98 -7.23 -12.77
CA LEU A 122 12.52 -5.84 -12.91
C LEU A 122 12.53 -5.39 -14.38
N GLU A 123 13.62 -5.65 -15.10
CA GLU A 123 13.75 -5.23 -16.51
C GLU A 123 12.76 -5.97 -17.43
N SER A 124 12.58 -7.29 -17.22
CA SER A 124 11.60 -8.08 -17.97
C SER A 124 10.16 -7.67 -17.65
N ALA A 125 9.85 -7.42 -16.36
CA ALA A 125 8.52 -6.96 -15.96
C ALA A 125 8.19 -5.58 -16.54
N GLU A 126 9.15 -4.65 -16.55
CA GLU A 126 8.96 -3.32 -17.17
C GLU A 126 8.64 -3.43 -18.67
N GLN A 127 9.32 -4.32 -19.39
CA GLN A 127 9.06 -4.54 -20.82
C GLN A 127 7.69 -5.18 -21.08
N ALA A 128 7.34 -6.22 -20.31
CA ALA A 128 6.06 -6.91 -20.44
C ALA A 128 4.89 -5.98 -20.07
N ALA A 129 5.03 -5.19 -18.99
CA ALA A 129 4.06 -4.19 -18.56
C ALA A 129 3.73 -3.18 -19.67
N ALA A 130 4.77 -2.65 -20.33
CA ALA A 130 4.62 -1.68 -21.42
C ALA A 130 3.96 -2.28 -22.67
N ARG A 131 4.27 -3.54 -23.02
CA ARG A 131 3.69 -4.23 -24.19
C ARG A 131 2.21 -4.57 -24.00
N HIS A 132 1.84 -5.03 -22.80
CA HIS A 132 0.50 -5.54 -22.51
C HIS A 132 -0.42 -4.51 -21.83
N LEU A 133 0.08 -3.29 -21.59
CA LEU A 133 -0.67 -2.21 -20.92
C LEU A 133 -1.22 -2.68 -19.56
N VAL A 134 -0.33 -3.25 -18.74
CA VAL A 134 -0.61 -3.73 -17.39
C VAL A 134 0.35 -3.10 -16.38
N ASP A 135 -0.06 -2.98 -15.12
CA ASP A 135 0.84 -2.65 -14.03
C ASP A 135 1.29 -3.96 -13.35
N ILE A 136 2.60 -4.15 -13.19
CA ILE A 136 3.16 -5.35 -12.53
C ILE A 136 3.79 -4.95 -11.19
N VAL A 137 3.30 -5.56 -10.11
CA VAL A 137 3.81 -5.38 -8.75
C VAL A 137 4.62 -6.60 -8.35
N ILE A 138 5.89 -6.34 -8.02
CA ILE A 138 6.83 -7.35 -7.55
C ILE A 138 6.74 -7.47 -6.03
N VAL A 139 6.27 -8.62 -5.57
CA VAL A 139 6.13 -8.97 -4.16
C VAL A 139 7.43 -9.59 -3.67
N VAL A 140 8.13 -8.87 -2.80
CA VAL A 140 9.37 -9.29 -2.16
C VAL A 140 9.10 -9.90 -0.78
N ARG A 141 10.05 -10.70 -0.27
CA ARG A 141 9.90 -11.41 1.02
C ARG A 141 10.77 -10.88 2.16
N SER A 142 11.71 -9.99 1.85
CA SER A 142 12.61 -9.43 2.84
C SER A 142 12.94 -7.99 2.50
N ALA A 143 13.28 -7.21 3.54
CA ALA A 143 13.71 -5.84 3.38
C ALA A 143 15.06 -5.74 2.62
N ALA A 144 15.91 -6.76 2.65
CA ALA A 144 17.08 -6.86 1.75
C ALA A 144 16.69 -6.92 0.26
N GLN A 145 15.69 -7.74 -0.11
CA GLN A 145 15.17 -7.79 -1.49
C GLN A 145 14.54 -6.45 -1.89
N MET A 146 13.76 -5.83 -1.00
CA MET A 146 13.20 -4.49 -1.20
C MET A 146 14.31 -3.46 -1.44
N GLY A 147 15.31 -3.40 -0.57
CA GLY A 147 16.42 -2.46 -0.66
C GLY A 147 17.19 -2.57 -1.97
N LEU A 148 17.49 -3.79 -2.42
CA LEU A 148 18.14 -4.00 -3.71
C LEU A 148 17.24 -3.62 -4.89
N ALA A 149 15.96 -4.02 -4.87
CA ALA A 149 15.01 -3.68 -5.92
C ALA A 149 14.89 -2.15 -6.06
N GLN A 150 14.74 -1.43 -4.95
CA GLN A 150 14.65 0.04 -4.98
C GLN A 150 15.97 0.69 -5.40
N ARG A 151 17.15 0.14 -5.02
CA ARG A 151 18.45 0.62 -5.54
C ARG A 151 18.53 0.49 -7.06
N ILE A 152 18.12 -0.64 -7.63
CA ILE A 152 18.08 -0.86 -9.09
C ILE A 152 17.11 0.12 -9.75
N ARG A 153 15.93 0.36 -9.14
CA ARG A 153 14.92 1.29 -9.67
C ARG A 153 15.34 2.76 -9.60
N ARG A 154 16.29 3.11 -8.73
CA ARG A 154 16.95 4.43 -8.72
C ARG A 154 17.88 4.63 -9.91
N GLU A 155 18.28 3.57 -10.62
CA GLU A 155 19.00 3.70 -11.88
C GLU A 155 18.02 4.14 -12.97
N ASN A 156 18.42 5.10 -13.83
CA ASN A 156 17.59 5.60 -14.94
C ASN A 156 16.22 6.16 -14.51
N GLN A 157 16.16 6.89 -13.38
CA GLN A 157 14.90 7.45 -12.82
C GLN A 157 14.07 8.21 -13.84
N GLN A 158 14.71 8.99 -14.72
CA GLN A 158 14.01 9.79 -15.73
C GLN A 158 13.17 8.93 -16.68
N ARG A 159 13.65 7.73 -17.04
CA ARG A 159 12.91 6.80 -17.89
C ARG A 159 11.81 6.09 -17.11
N ARG A 160 12.13 5.55 -15.93
CA ARG A 160 11.20 4.69 -15.16
C ARG A 160 10.02 5.46 -14.57
N TRP A 161 10.22 6.74 -14.25
CA TRP A 161 9.20 7.59 -13.64
C TRP A 161 8.72 8.67 -14.62
N GLY A 162 8.74 8.39 -15.92
CA GLY A 162 8.38 9.34 -16.98
C GLY A 162 6.93 9.84 -16.91
N GLU A 163 6.03 9.08 -16.27
CA GLU A 163 4.61 9.42 -16.11
C GLU A 163 4.36 10.56 -15.10
N LEU A 164 5.28 10.77 -14.15
CA LEU A 164 5.15 11.84 -13.16
C LEU A 164 5.70 13.16 -13.70
N SER A 165 4.95 14.25 -13.51
CA SER A 165 5.41 15.60 -13.85
C SER A 165 6.61 16.01 -12.99
N SER A 166 7.37 17.00 -13.45
CA SER A 166 8.54 17.50 -12.73
C SER A 166 8.17 18.07 -11.36
N GLU A 167 7.02 18.74 -11.27
CA GLU A 167 6.48 19.31 -10.03
C GLU A 167 6.10 18.20 -9.04
N VAL A 168 5.42 17.15 -9.52
CA VAL A 168 5.06 15.99 -8.70
C VAL A 168 6.30 15.26 -8.18
N LYS A 169 7.33 15.09 -9.03
CA LYS A 169 8.62 14.51 -8.62
C LYS A 169 9.31 15.35 -7.55
N GLN A 170 9.39 16.66 -7.72
CA GLN A 170 10.01 17.56 -6.75
C GLN A 170 9.32 17.48 -5.38
N THR A 171 8.00 17.39 -5.37
CA THR A 171 7.26 17.18 -4.12
C THR A 171 7.57 15.82 -3.49
N ALA A 172 7.67 14.75 -4.28
CA ALA A 172 8.07 13.43 -3.78
C ALA A 172 9.48 13.45 -3.18
N GLU A 173 10.44 14.13 -3.81
CA GLU A 173 11.82 14.30 -3.32
C GLU A 173 11.84 15.04 -1.98
N GLY A 174 11.07 16.13 -1.84
CA GLY A 174 10.93 16.85 -0.57
C GLY A 174 10.32 15.99 0.53
N LEU A 175 9.24 15.25 0.21
CA LEU A 175 8.61 14.34 1.16
C LEU A 175 9.50 13.16 1.53
N ALA A 176 10.31 12.65 0.61
CA ALA A 176 11.23 11.56 0.88
C ALA A 176 12.30 11.96 1.91
N ALA A 177 12.83 13.19 1.80
CA ALA A 177 13.75 13.74 2.79
C ALA A 177 13.08 13.88 4.17
N ASP A 178 11.82 14.32 4.21
CA ASP A 178 11.03 14.39 5.44
C ASP A 178 10.78 12.99 6.03
N CYS A 179 10.45 11.99 5.20
CA CYS A 179 10.27 10.59 5.61
C CYS A 179 11.56 10.01 6.21
N LEU A 180 12.69 10.12 5.51
CA LEU A 180 13.99 9.63 5.98
C LEU A 180 14.44 10.28 7.30
N SER A 181 13.92 11.46 7.61
CA SER A 181 14.21 12.19 8.84
C SER A 181 13.22 11.89 9.98
N GLY A 182 12.22 11.02 9.78
CA GLY A 182 11.15 10.75 10.76
C GLY A 182 10.17 11.92 10.94
N ASN A 183 10.15 12.86 9.99
CA ASN A 183 9.43 14.12 10.08
C ASN A 183 8.08 14.09 9.34
N VAL A 184 7.50 12.92 9.09
CA VAL A 184 6.20 12.79 8.40
C VAL A 184 5.18 12.12 9.29
N VAL A 185 3.95 12.65 9.27
CA VAL A 185 2.76 12.04 9.85
C VAL A 185 1.71 11.94 8.75
N PRO A 186 1.46 10.74 8.20
CA PRO A 186 0.37 10.57 7.27
C PRO A 186 -0.95 10.62 8.00
N PHE A 187 -1.88 11.35 7.40
CA PHE A 187 -3.29 11.31 7.72
C PHE A 187 -3.96 10.51 6.60
N LEU A 188 -4.64 9.42 6.95
CA LEU A 188 -5.18 8.44 6.03
C LEU A 188 -6.72 8.52 6.02
N GLY A 189 -7.28 8.72 4.84
CA GLY A 189 -8.72 8.76 4.60
C GLY A 189 -9.23 7.54 3.82
N ALA A 190 -10.54 7.47 3.61
CA ALA A 190 -11.19 6.30 3.02
C ALA A 190 -10.67 5.93 1.63
N GLY A 191 -10.08 6.90 0.91
CA GLY A 191 -9.51 6.71 -0.41
C GLY A 191 -8.42 5.63 -0.50
N ILE A 192 -7.66 5.38 0.58
CA ILE A 192 -6.64 4.32 0.55
C ILE A 192 -7.26 2.91 0.57
N SER A 193 -8.46 2.77 1.12
CA SER A 193 -9.18 1.50 1.26
C SER A 193 -10.04 1.16 0.03
N ILE A 194 -10.33 2.14 -0.84
CA ILE A 194 -11.12 1.92 -2.07
C ILE A 194 -10.46 0.87 -2.98
N SER A 195 -9.13 0.88 -3.06
CA SER A 195 -8.36 -0.10 -3.85
C SER A 195 -8.52 -1.55 -3.38
N ALA A 196 -8.93 -1.74 -2.13
CA ALA A 196 -9.27 -3.04 -1.54
C ALA A 196 -10.75 -3.44 -1.71
N GLY A 197 -11.53 -2.62 -2.43
CA GLY A 197 -12.97 -2.82 -2.59
C GLY A 197 -13.79 -2.35 -1.39
N ALA A 198 -13.22 -1.58 -0.46
CA ALA A 198 -14.01 -0.88 0.55
C ALA A 198 -14.84 0.24 -0.12
N PRO A 199 -16.07 0.48 0.36
CA PRO A 199 -16.91 1.53 -0.21
C PRO A 199 -16.34 2.92 0.09
N SER A 200 -16.50 3.84 -0.86
CA SER A 200 -16.41 5.27 -0.55
C SER A 200 -17.55 5.68 0.37
N TRP A 201 -17.46 6.85 1.01
CA TRP A 201 -18.53 7.30 1.91
C TRP A 201 -19.93 7.34 1.25
N PRO A 202 -20.13 7.92 0.05
CA PRO A 202 -21.43 7.87 -0.62
C PRO A 202 -21.87 6.43 -0.94
N ALA A 203 -20.94 5.55 -1.31
CA ALA A 203 -21.25 4.15 -1.59
C ALA A 203 -21.64 3.38 -0.31
N LEU A 204 -21.01 3.69 0.83
CA LEU A 204 -21.34 3.09 2.12
C LEU A 204 -22.76 3.46 2.52
N VAL A 205 -23.10 4.75 2.45
CA VAL A 205 -24.44 5.24 2.77
C VAL A 205 -25.50 4.65 1.82
N SER A 206 -25.19 4.53 0.52
CA SER A 206 -26.06 3.85 -0.45
C SER A 206 -26.30 2.39 -0.07
N GLN A 207 -25.24 1.62 0.23
CA GLN A 207 -25.35 0.20 0.61
C GLN A 207 -26.10 0.00 1.93
N LEU A 208 -25.95 0.92 2.89
CA LEU A 208 -26.74 0.94 4.12
C LEU A 208 -28.21 1.27 3.84
N THR A 209 -28.49 2.16 2.89
CA THR A 209 -29.86 2.48 2.45
C THR A 209 -30.54 1.27 1.81
N ASP A 210 -29.82 0.53 0.96
CA ASP A 210 -30.33 -0.68 0.30
C ASP A 210 -30.76 -1.75 1.31
N LYS A 211 -30.07 -1.85 2.46
CA LYS A 211 -30.41 -2.78 3.56
C LYS A 211 -31.72 -2.43 4.29
N VAL A 212 -32.20 -1.20 4.16
CA VAL A 212 -33.46 -0.72 4.78
C VAL A 212 -34.45 -0.18 3.75
N ALA A 213 -34.25 -0.51 2.48
CA ALA A 213 -35.06 0.02 1.39
C ALA A 213 -36.54 -0.35 1.50
N ASP A 214 -36.86 -1.48 2.13
CA ASP A 214 -38.23 -1.94 2.43
C ASP A 214 -38.96 -1.04 3.44
N ARG A 215 -38.22 -0.23 4.20
CA ARG A 215 -38.75 0.71 5.20
C ARG A 215 -38.93 2.13 4.64
N LEU A 216 -38.57 2.36 3.39
CA LEU A 216 -38.58 3.68 2.75
C LEU A 216 -39.46 3.67 1.50
N THR A 217 -40.32 4.68 1.37
CA THR A 217 -41.01 4.96 0.10
C THR A 217 -40.05 5.57 -0.93
N GLU A 218 -40.39 5.48 -2.22
CA GLU A 218 -39.58 6.11 -3.31
C GLU A 218 -39.34 7.62 -3.07
N SER A 219 -40.35 8.31 -2.53
CA SER A 219 -40.25 9.74 -2.17
C SER A 219 -39.26 9.98 -1.02
N GLU A 220 -39.25 9.11 -0.01
CA GLU A 220 -38.32 9.20 1.12
C GLU A 220 -36.89 8.86 0.71
N GLN A 221 -36.69 7.88 -0.19
CA GLN A 221 -35.37 7.58 -0.76
C GLN A 221 -34.82 8.77 -1.54
N ALA A 222 -35.63 9.41 -2.37
CA ALA A 222 -35.24 10.63 -3.09
C ALA A 222 -34.91 11.78 -2.14
N SER A 223 -35.69 11.95 -1.07
CA SER A 223 -35.45 12.95 -0.03
C SER A 223 -34.16 12.68 0.76
N LEU A 224 -33.85 11.41 1.06
CA LEU A 224 -32.62 10.99 1.73
C LEU A 224 -31.41 11.29 0.84
N ALA A 225 -31.46 10.90 -0.44
CA ALA A 225 -30.38 11.13 -1.41
C ALA A 225 -30.04 12.62 -1.60
N ALA A 226 -31.00 13.53 -1.37
CA ALA A 226 -30.79 14.97 -1.46
C ALA A 226 -30.11 15.61 -0.21
N LYS A 227 -29.96 14.86 0.89
CA LYS A 227 -29.35 15.35 2.13
C LYS A 227 -27.82 15.22 2.12
N GLY A 228 -27.16 15.95 3.01
CA GLY A 228 -25.74 15.78 3.30
C GLY A 228 -25.47 14.40 3.91
N ALA A 229 -24.25 13.90 3.74
CA ALA A 229 -23.95 12.50 4.04
C ALA A 229 -24.02 12.16 5.54
N LEU A 230 -23.69 13.11 6.42
CA LEU A 230 -23.86 12.96 7.87
C LEU A 230 -25.34 12.86 8.28
N ASP A 231 -26.21 13.60 7.60
CA ASP A 231 -27.65 13.55 7.86
C ASP A 231 -28.27 12.27 7.33
N GLN A 232 -27.78 11.77 6.19
CA GLN A 232 -28.16 10.45 5.68
C GLN A 232 -27.81 9.36 6.69
N ALA A 233 -26.58 9.36 7.21
CA ALA A 233 -26.14 8.41 8.22
C ALA A 233 -27.00 8.49 9.51
N GLU A 234 -27.31 9.69 9.99
CA GLU A 234 -28.18 9.89 11.17
C GLU A 234 -29.60 9.31 10.95
N ILE A 235 -30.19 9.56 9.79
CA ILE A 235 -31.53 9.05 9.47
C ILE A 235 -31.48 7.53 9.37
N LEU A 236 -30.49 6.97 8.66
CA LEU A 236 -30.33 5.52 8.53
C LEU A 236 -30.16 4.85 9.90
N LYS A 237 -29.34 5.40 10.79
CA LYS A 237 -29.16 4.84 12.14
C LYS A 237 -30.48 4.72 12.91
N ASN A 238 -31.41 5.65 12.71
CA ASN A 238 -32.75 5.62 13.32
C ASN A 238 -33.74 4.67 12.62
N LEU A 239 -33.47 4.27 11.36
CA LEU A 239 -34.30 3.33 10.60
C LEU A 239 -33.92 1.86 10.83
N TYR A 240 -32.70 1.61 11.30
CA TYR A 240 -32.26 0.28 11.72
C TYR A 240 -32.97 -0.15 13.01
N PRO A 241 -33.14 -1.46 13.27
CA PRO A 241 -33.82 -1.95 14.47
C PRO A 241 -33.12 -1.52 15.78
N SER A 242 -31.80 -1.38 15.75
CA SER A 242 -31.00 -0.87 16.87
C SER A 242 -29.73 -0.16 16.36
N PRO A 243 -29.13 0.74 17.16
CA PRO A 243 -27.83 1.33 16.86
C PRO A 243 -26.71 0.30 16.67
N ASP A 244 -26.76 -0.80 17.42
CA ASP A 244 -25.76 -1.88 17.33
C ASP A 244 -25.84 -2.61 15.98
N GLU A 245 -27.04 -2.84 15.45
CA GLU A 245 -27.23 -3.44 14.13
C GLU A 245 -26.78 -2.53 12.99
N PHE A 246 -26.98 -1.22 13.14
CA PHE A 246 -26.45 -0.23 12.21
C PHE A 246 -24.92 -0.29 12.18
N ASN A 247 -24.28 -0.23 13.36
CA ASN A 247 -22.84 -0.28 13.48
C ASN A 247 -22.25 -1.62 12.99
N ALA A 248 -22.92 -2.74 13.29
CA ALA A 248 -22.52 -4.05 12.76
C ALA A 248 -22.62 -4.10 11.23
N SER A 249 -23.65 -3.49 10.64
CA SER A 249 -23.78 -3.38 9.19
C SER A 249 -22.69 -2.53 8.57
N VAL A 250 -22.29 -1.42 9.21
CA VAL A 250 -21.14 -0.61 8.78
C VAL A 250 -19.87 -1.46 8.81
N ALA A 251 -19.62 -2.16 9.93
CA ALA A 251 -18.44 -3.00 10.10
C ALA A 251 -18.36 -4.11 9.03
N GLU A 252 -19.48 -4.77 8.73
CA GLU A 252 -19.55 -5.80 7.69
C GLU A 252 -19.17 -5.28 6.30
N LEU A 253 -19.66 -4.10 5.91
CA LEU A 253 -19.44 -3.53 4.58
C LEU A 253 -17.97 -3.10 4.37
N VAL A 254 -17.33 -2.58 5.42
CA VAL A 254 -15.97 -2.03 5.36
C VAL A 254 -14.89 -3.01 5.79
N ASN A 255 -15.22 -4.12 6.47
CA ASN A 255 -14.24 -5.12 6.87
C ASN A 255 -13.67 -5.85 5.64
N LYS A 256 -12.41 -5.56 5.32
CA LYS A 256 -11.64 -6.18 4.22
C LYS A 256 -10.36 -6.76 4.79
N THR A 257 -9.96 -7.92 4.29
CA THR A 257 -8.77 -8.65 4.73
C THR A 257 -7.61 -8.57 3.72
N SER A 258 -7.85 -8.06 2.52
CA SER A 258 -6.85 -7.88 1.47
C SER A 258 -6.74 -6.40 1.15
N TYR A 259 -5.54 -5.82 1.26
CA TYR A 259 -5.29 -4.42 0.93
C TYR A 259 -4.89 -4.23 -0.53
N GLY A 260 -5.18 -3.05 -1.08
CA GLY A 260 -4.63 -2.61 -2.37
C GLY A 260 -3.25 -1.95 -2.22
N LEU A 261 -2.78 -1.22 -3.23
CA LEU A 261 -1.40 -0.72 -3.24
C LEU A 261 -1.13 0.40 -2.24
N ALA A 262 -2.07 1.33 -2.05
CA ALA A 262 -1.84 2.50 -1.22
C ALA A 262 -1.47 2.13 0.24
N PRO A 263 -2.21 1.25 0.95
CA PRO A 263 -1.83 0.84 2.31
C PRO A 263 -0.42 0.27 2.40
N THR A 264 -0.03 -0.64 1.50
CA THR A 264 1.31 -1.26 1.53
C THR A 264 2.43 -0.31 1.15
N LEU A 265 2.22 0.57 0.16
CA LEU A 265 3.20 1.58 -0.24
C LEU A 265 3.48 2.55 0.91
N ILE A 266 2.43 3.00 1.60
CA ILE A 266 2.56 3.91 2.75
C ILE A 266 3.18 3.18 3.94
N ALA A 267 2.76 1.95 4.22
CA ALA A 267 3.26 1.17 5.35
C ALA A 267 4.76 0.85 5.28
N ASN A 268 5.31 0.75 4.06
CA ASN A 268 6.74 0.54 3.83
C ASN A 268 7.57 1.83 3.94
N LEU A 269 6.96 3.01 4.09
CA LEU A 269 7.69 4.25 4.36
C LEU A 269 8.28 4.22 5.79
N PRO A 270 9.43 4.87 6.03
CA PRO A 270 10.03 4.99 7.36
C PRO A 270 9.22 5.97 8.22
N LEU A 271 8.13 5.48 8.82
CA LEU A 271 7.17 6.26 9.61
C LEU A 271 7.10 5.74 11.05
N ASP A 272 7.16 6.66 12.02
CA ASP A 272 6.97 6.35 13.45
C ASP A 272 5.49 6.36 13.86
N GLN A 273 4.64 7.03 13.08
CA GLN A 273 3.27 7.31 13.45
C GLN A 273 2.37 7.51 12.24
N ALA A 274 1.09 7.20 12.38
CA ALA A 274 0.04 7.47 11.40
C ALA A 274 -1.28 7.82 12.11
N ILE A 275 -2.15 8.56 11.41
CA ILE A 275 -3.50 8.88 11.88
C ILE A 275 -4.48 8.45 10.79
N THR A 276 -5.58 7.80 11.14
CA THR A 276 -6.60 7.34 10.18
C THR A 276 -8.02 7.64 10.65
N LEU A 277 -8.90 7.90 9.68
CA LEU A 277 -10.35 7.94 9.89
C LEU A 277 -11.03 6.63 9.48
N ASN A 278 -10.27 5.68 8.95
CA ASN A 278 -10.82 4.44 8.41
C ASN A 278 -11.10 3.45 9.54
N TYR A 279 -12.23 2.75 9.42
CA TYR A 279 -12.64 1.70 10.36
C TYR A 279 -11.88 0.39 10.12
N ASP A 280 -11.57 0.10 8.85
CA ASP A 280 -10.89 -1.12 8.41
C ASP A 280 -9.48 -1.25 8.96
N GLU A 281 -8.93 -2.47 8.93
CA GLU A 281 -7.60 -2.80 9.47
C GLU A 281 -6.54 -2.92 8.36
N LEU A 282 -6.79 -2.36 7.17
CA LEU A 282 -5.96 -2.61 5.98
C LEU A 282 -4.54 -2.03 6.13
N PHE A 283 -4.39 -0.88 6.79
CA PHE A 283 -3.07 -0.29 7.03
C PHE A 283 -2.30 -1.08 8.09
N GLU A 284 -2.98 -1.58 9.12
CA GLU A 284 -2.43 -2.42 10.17
C GLU A 284 -1.89 -3.73 9.61
N ILE A 285 -2.70 -4.41 8.79
CA ILE A 285 -2.29 -5.64 8.08
C ILE A 285 -1.10 -5.35 7.17
N ALA A 286 -1.17 -4.28 6.36
CA ALA A 286 -0.08 -3.90 5.46
C ALA A 286 1.23 -3.53 6.20
N SER A 287 1.12 -2.90 7.37
CA SER A 287 2.25 -2.55 8.23
C SER A 287 2.90 -3.78 8.83
N ASN A 288 2.10 -4.72 9.34
CA ASN A 288 2.61 -5.98 9.85
C ASN A 288 3.28 -6.82 8.74
N ASP A 289 2.71 -6.88 7.54
CA ASP A 289 3.30 -7.56 6.39
C ASP A 289 4.62 -6.93 5.94
N ALA A 290 4.76 -5.61 6.11
CA ALA A 290 6.01 -4.88 5.88
C ALA A 290 7.05 -5.08 6.99
N GLY A 291 6.71 -5.78 8.08
CA GLY A 291 7.58 -6.01 9.24
C GLY A 291 7.54 -4.92 10.29
N TYR A 292 6.58 -3.99 10.23
CA TYR A 292 6.41 -2.89 11.18
C TYR A 292 5.11 -3.06 11.96
N GLU A 293 5.18 -3.65 13.16
CA GLU A 293 4.01 -3.76 14.03
C GLU A 293 3.49 -2.37 14.44
N CYS A 294 2.17 -2.21 14.47
CA CYS A 294 1.47 -0.99 14.83
C CYS A 294 0.79 -1.12 16.20
N ALA A 295 1.09 -0.22 17.14
CA ALA A 295 0.24 0.02 18.31
C ALA A 295 -1.00 0.82 17.89
N VAL A 296 -2.19 0.25 18.03
CA VAL A 296 -3.44 0.88 17.60
C VAL A 296 -4.09 1.61 18.78
N ILE A 297 -4.31 2.91 18.61
CA ILE A 297 -4.86 3.79 19.63
C ILE A 297 -6.25 4.26 19.16
N PRO A 298 -7.32 4.07 19.96
CA PRO A 298 -7.35 3.40 21.27
C PRO A 298 -7.43 1.86 21.18
N GLY A 299 -6.87 1.18 22.18
CA GLY A 299 -7.24 -0.19 22.56
C GLY A 299 -6.18 -1.28 22.40
N ASP A 300 -5.25 -1.19 21.46
CA ASP A 300 -4.15 -2.17 21.29
C ASP A 300 -2.78 -1.46 21.38
N GLU A 301 -2.52 -0.93 22.57
CA GLU A 301 -1.36 -0.09 22.87
C GLU A 301 -0.11 -0.94 23.17
N ASN A 302 0.33 -1.73 22.18
CA ASN A 302 1.55 -2.51 22.31
C ASN A 302 2.79 -1.60 22.41
N SER A 303 3.34 -1.45 23.62
CA SER A 303 4.53 -0.64 23.89
C SER A 303 5.80 -1.08 23.16
N ALA A 304 5.85 -2.30 22.63
CA ALA A 304 6.99 -2.82 21.85
C ALA A 304 6.91 -2.45 20.35
N ALA A 305 5.77 -1.96 19.88
CA ALA A 305 5.58 -1.60 18.48
C ALA A 305 6.46 -0.41 18.09
N SER A 306 7.11 -0.49 16.92
CA SER A 306 7.94 0.59 16.39
C SER A 306 7.13 1.75 15.81
N ARG A 307 5.83 1.54 15.57
CA ARG A 307 4.91 2.50 14.98
C ARG A 307 3.61 2.53 15.79
N TRP A 308 2.98 3.70 15.88
CA TRP A 308 1.61 3.80 16.39
C TRP A 308 0.64 4.34 15.33
N LEU A 309 -0.61 3.90 15.42
CA LEU A 309 -1.71 4.30 14.56
C LEU A 309 -2.86 4.84 15.42
N LEU A 310 -3.22 6.11 15.24
CA LEU A 310 -4.41 6.69 15.88
C LEU A 310 -5.63 6.53 14.98
N LYS A 311 -6.64 5.78 15.44
CA LYS A 311 -7.94 5.63 14.77
C LYS A 311 -8.96 6.55 15.40
N MET A 312 -9.43 7.53 14.63
CA MET A 312 -10.31 8.58 15.15
C MET A 312 -11.79 8.18 15.18
N HIS A 313 -12.23 7.36 14.23
CA HIS A 313 -13.63 7.02 14.04
C HIS A 313 -13.98 5.60 14.52
N GLY A 314 -13.11 4.98 15.32
CA GLY A 314 -13.29 3.61 15.80
C GLY A 314 -12.72 2.56 14.86
N LYS A 315 -13.11 1.30 15.08
CA LYS A 315 -12.55 0.13 14.38
C LYS A 315 -13.60 -0.95 14.12
N VAL A 316 -13.43 -1.71 13.05
CA VAL A 316 -14.34 -2.82 12.71
C VAL A 316 -14.35 -3.95 13.74
N SER A 317 -13.26 -4.15 14.46
CA SER A 317 -13.16 -5.14 15.55
C SER A 317 -13.98 -4.78 16.79
N ASP A 318 -14.42 -3.52 16.92
CA ASP A 318 -15.35 -3.06 17.94
C ASP A 318 -16.35 -2.07 17.34
N ALA A 319 -17.41 -2.60 16.74
CA ALA A 319 -18.44 -1.83 16.07
C ALA A 319 -19.10 -0.77 16.96
N SER A 320 -19.10 -0.94 18.29
CA SER A 320 -19.67 0.06 19.22
C SER A 320 -18.92 1.40 19.20
N THR A 321 -17.66 1.40 18.74
CA THR A 321 -16.79 2.58 18.65
C THR A 321 -16.94 3.37 17.35
N ILE A 322 -17.75 2.88 16.40
CA ILE A 322 -17.91 3.51 15.07
C ILE A 322 -18.53 4.90 15.21
N VAL A 323 -17.82 5.89 14.70
CA VAL A 323 -18.29 7.28 14.54
C VAL A 323 -18.68 7.49 13.09
N LEU A 324 -19.99 7.61 12.81
CA LEU A 324 -20.49 7.81 11.45
C LEU A 324 -21.54 8.94 11.35
N THR A 325 -22.36 9.12 12.38
CA THR A 325 -23.46 10.09 12.33
C THR A 325 -23.07 11.47 12.86
N ARG A 326 -23.93 12.46 12.62
CA ARG A 326 -23.74 13.82 13.16
C ARG A 326 -23.73 13.80 14.69
N SER A 327 -24.61 13.03 15.32
CA SER A 327 -24.66 12.89 16.78
C SER A 327 -23.42 12.23 17.36
N ASP A 328 -22.91 11.16 16.74
CA ASP A 328 -21.66 10.51 17.14
C ASP A 328 -20.50 11.51 17.14
N TYR A 329 -20.46 12.37 16.13
CA TYR A 329 -19.39 13.34 15.96
C TYR A 329 -19.43 14.51 16.96
N LEU A 330 -20.64 15.01 17.27
CA LEU A 330 -20.84 16.08 18.26
C LEU A 330 -20.63 15.59 19.70
N GLY A 331 -20.82 14.30 19.97
CA GLY A 331 -20.66 13.72 21.30
C GLY A 331 -19.20 13.39 21.69
N PHE A 332 -18.23 13.50 20.77
CA PHE A 332 -16.89 12.93 20.92
C PHE A 332 -15.77 13.97 21.22
N ASP A 333 -15.94 14.78 22.27
CA ASP A 333 -14.96 15.80 22.66
C ASP A 333 -13.58 15.24 23.06
N ALA A 334 -13.53 14.03 23.64
CA ALA A 334 -12.28 13.45 24.15
C ALA A 334 -11.27 13.13 23.04
N ASN A 335 -11.70 12.49 21.94
CA ASN A 335 -10.83 12.15 20.82
C ASN A 335 -10.36 13.39 20.05
N ARG A 336 -11.20 14.43 19.96
CA ARG A 336 -10.83 15.72 19.38
C ARG A 336 -9.70 16.40 20.16
N ASN A 337 -9.76 16.37 21.48
CA ASN A 337 -8.69 16.94 22.32
C ASN A 337 -7.37 16.17 22.16
N VAL A 338 -7.42 14.84 22.10
CA VAL A 338 -6.23 14.00 21.84
C VAL A 338 -5.66 14.29 20.46
N LEU A 339 -6.48 14.36 19.42
CA LEU A 339 -6.08 14.71 18.07
C LEU A 339 -5.43 16.09 18.04
N ALA A 340 -6.09 17.11 18.61
CA ALA A 340 -5.56 18.47 18.65
C ALA A 340 -4.20 18.51 19.35
N ALA A 341 -4.03 17.80 20.47
CA ALA A 341 -2.76 17.72 21.19
C ALA A 341 -1.66 17.03 20.37
N LEU A 342 -1.96 15.87 19.76
CA LEU A 342 -1.00 15.11 18.95
C LEU A 342 -0.62 15.86 17.67
N VAL A 343 -1.59 16.48 17.01
CA VAL A 343 -1.34 17.28 15.82
C VAL A 343 -0.55 18.53 16.18
N LYS A 344 -0.85 19.20 17.29
CA LYS A 344 -0.04 20.32 17.79
C LYS A 344 1.41 19.92 17.99
N ALA A 345 1.65 18.82 18.71
CA ALA A 345 2.98 18.32 18.97
C ALA A 345 3.71 17.95 17.66
N SER A 346 2.98 17.32 16.73
CA SER A 346 3.51 16.91 15.44
C SER A 346 3.87 18.11 14.57
N LEU A 347 3.02 19.13 14.46
CA LEU A 347 3.26 20.30 13.60
C LEU A 347 4.47 21.15 13.99
N VAL A 348 4.97 21.02 15.23
CA VAL A 348 6.21 21.71 15.64
C VAL A 348 7.41 21.15 14.89
N THR A 349 7.45 19.84 14.67
CA THR A 349 8.65 19.12 14.20
C THR A 349 8.45 18.34 12.90
N LYS A 350 7.20 18.00 12.59
CA LYS A 350 6.81 17.10 11.51
C LYS A 350 5.87 17.78 10.51
N ARG A 351 5.80 17.19 9.33
CA ARG A 351 4.91 17.51 8.22
C ARG A 351 3.69 16.58 8.25
N LEU A 352 2.49 17.15 8.14
CA LEU A 352 1.25 16.38 7.98
C LEU A 352 1.01 16.13 6.49
N VAL A 353 0.74 14.88 6.13
CA VAL A 353 0.49 14.47 4.74
C VAL A 353 -0.88 13.80 4.65
N PHE A 354 -1.87 14.49 4.09
CA PHE A 354 -3.21 13.95 3.91
C PHE A 354 -3.29 13.11 2.62
N ILE A 355 -3.70 11.85 2.75
CA ILE A 355 -3.75 10.86 1.67
C ILE A 355 -5.12 10.18 1.67
N GLY A 356 -5.79 10.13 0.52
CA GLY A 356 -7.08 9.46 0.37
C GLY A 356 -8.27 10.28 0.93
N PHE A 357 -8.14 11.60 1.01
CA PHE A 357 -9.22 12.51 1.41
C PHE A 357 -9.90 13.17 0.22
N GLY A 358 -11.22 13.29 0.28
CA GLY A 358 -11.97 14.22 -0.56
C GLY A 358 -11.90 15.62 0.04
N LEU A 359 -11.62 16.65 -0.76
CA LEU A 359 -11.60 18.03 -0.25
C LEU A 359 -12.98 18.52 0.21
N GLY A 360 -14.07 17.93 -0.30
CA GLY A 360 -15.43 18.18 0.17
C GLY A 360 -15.91 17.26 1.30
N ASP A 361 -15.00 16.51 1.94
CA ASP A 361 -15.33 15.68 3.10
C ASP A 361 -15.48 16.58 4.34
N ASP A 362 -16.67 16.59 4.94
CA ASP A 362 -16.96 17.36 6.16
C ASP A 362 -15.98 17.02 7.31
N HIS A 363 -15.53 15.77 7.41
CA HIS A 363 -14.54 15.37 8.41
C HIS A 363 -13.18 15.97 8.13
N PHE A 364 -12.74 16.01 6.86
CA PHE A 364 -11.50 16.66 6.48
C PHE A 364 -11.54 18.15 6.84
N HIS A 365 -12.64 18.83 6.50
CA HIS A 365 -12.84 20.24 6.84
C HIS A 365 -12.77 20.48 8.35
N GLN A 366 -13.43 19.66 9.15
CA GLN A 366 -13.44 19.84 10.59
C GLN A 366 -12.09 19.53 11.22
N ILE A 367 -11.42 18.44 10.84
CA ILE A 367 -10.07 18.13 11.34
C ILE A 367 -9.13 19.29 11.02
N LEU A 368 -9.17 19.77 9.78
CA LEU A 368 -8.32 20.89 9.39
C LEU A 368 -8.70 22.19 10.11
N HIS A 369 -9.98 22.40 10.44
CA HIS A 369 -10.41 23.50 11.31
C HIS A 369 -9.81 23.38 12.71
N ASP A 370 -10.03 22.25 13.40
CA ASP A 370 -9.56 22.00 14.76
C ASP A 370 -8.04 22.14 14.85
N VAL A 371 -7.34 21.61 13.84
CA VAL A 371 -5.89 21.71 13.72
C VAL A 371 -5.48 23.17 13.51
N ARG A 372 -6.16 23.91 12.63
CA ARG A 372 -5.86 25.33 12.33
C ARG A 372 -6.11 26.27 13.50
N GLU A 373 -7.09 26.02 14.36
CA GLU A 373 -7.29 26.82 15.57
C GLU A 373 -6.06 26.78 16.50
N VAL A 374 -5.29 25.70 16.46
CA VAL A 374 -4.11 25.53 17.31
C VAL A 374 -2.91 26.34 16.79
N SER A 375 -2.63 26.33 15.48
CA SER A 375 -1.46 26.99 14.91
C SER A 375 -1.57 27.24 13.40
N PRO A 376 -2.31 28.28 12.96
CA PRO A 376 -2.59 28.55 11.54
C PRO A 376 -1.34 28.57 10.65
N ASP A 377 -0.30 29.29 11.05
CA ASP A 377 0.92 29.52 10.26
C ASP A 377 1.80 28.26 10.12
N SER A 378 1.75 27.35 11.10
CA SER A 378 2.50 26.09 11.04
C SER A 378 1.85 25.13 10.07
N ILE A 379 0.51 25.09 10.05
CA ILE A 379 -0.25 24.18 9.17
C ILE A 379 -0.15 24.61 7.73
N ALA A 380 -0.31 25.90 7.44
CA ALA A 380 -0.15 26.43 6.10
C ALA A 380 1.20 26.03 5.48
N ARG A 381 2.26 25.94 6.29
CA ARG A 381 3.62 25.60 5.85
C ARG A 381 3.95 24.10 5.89
N ARG A 382 3.35 23.35 6.81
CA ARG A 382 3.74 21.95 7.12
C ARG A 382 2.64 20.94 6.86
N ALA A 383 1.49 21.34 6.34
CA ALA A 383 0.46 20.41 5.88
C ALA A 383 0.45 20.37 4.35
N ILE A 384 0.36 19.16 3.81
CA ILE A 384 0.19 18.91 2.39
C ILE A 384 -0.93 17.89 2.19
N ALA A 385 -1.85 18.14 1.26
CA ALA A 385 -2.86 17.19 0.84
C ALA A 385 -2.57 16.71 -0.57
N LEU A 386 -2.48 15.39 -0.73
CA LEU A 386 -2.32 14.74 -2.03
C LEU A 386 -3.70 14.61 -2.67
N THR A 387 -4.01 15.47 -3.65
CA THR A 387 -5.29 15.48 -4.34
C THR A 387 -5.18 14.75 -5.66
N LEU A 388 -6.27 14.13 -6.12
CA LEU A 388 -6.23 13.37 -7.38
C LEU A 388 -5.96 14.27 -8.58
N LYS A 389 -6.67 15.38 -8.68
CA LYS A 389 -6.61 16.30 -9.83
C LYS A 389 -6.51 17.75 -9.39
N GLU A 390 -6.04 18.58 -10.29
CA GLU A 390 -6.04 20.03 -10.13
C GLU A 390 -7.46 20.59 -10.19
N ASP A 391 -7.78 21.46 -9.22
CA ASP A 391 -9.02 22.24 -9.19
C ASP A 391 -8.71 23.67 -8.76
N SER A 392 -8.97 24.61 -9.67
CA SER A 392 -8.67 26.03 -9.46
C SER A 392 -9.52 26.69 -8.37
N LEU A 393 -10.73 26.19 -8.11
CA LEU A 393 -11.59 26.69 -7.05
C LEU A 393 -11.10 26.19 -5.70
N GLU A 394 -10.73 24.91 -5.62
CA GLU A 394 -10.13 24.33 -4.42
C GLU A 394 -8.80 25.01 -4.08
N GLN A 395 -7.91 25.21 -5.06
CA GLN A 395 -6.66 25.95 -4.82
C GLN A 395 -6.91 27.34 -4.25
N LYS A 396 -7.95 28.05 -4.71
CA LYS A 396 -8.33 29.36 -4.16
C LYS A 396 -8.94 29.24 -2.77
N ALA A 397 -9.79 28.25 -2.53
CA ALA A 397 -10.47 28.02 -1.25
C ALA A 397 -9.49 27.62 -0.14
N TRP A 398 -8.43 26.88 -0.48
CA TRP A 398 -7.42 26.36 0.43
C TRP A 398 -6.12 27.15 0.45
N LYS A 399 -6.04 28.24 -0.32
CA LYS A 399 -4.89 29.14 -0.33
C LYS A 399 -4.55 29.60 1.09
N ASP A 400 -3.27 29.53 1.43
CA ASP A 400 -2.71 29.89 2.75
C ASP A 400 -3.28 29.06 3.92
N LYS A 401 -4.03 27.98 3.65
CA LYS A 401 -4.55 27.04 4.66
C LYS A 401 -3.75 25.74 4.69
N ILE A 402 -3.48 25.18 3.52
CA ILE A 402 -2.75 23.92 3.32
C ILE A 402 -2.14 23.91 1.92
N THR A 403 -1.02 23.20 1.74
CA THR A 403 -0.48 22.96 0.39
C THR A 403 -1.28 21.86 -0.30
N LEU A 404 -1.89 22.15 -1.45
CA LEU A 404 -2.51 21.11 -2.28
C LEU A 404 -1.51 20.63 -3.33
N GLN A 405 -1.27 19.33 -3.39
CA GLN A 405 -0.48 18.70 -4.45
C GLN A 405 -1.40 17.83 -5.30
N PRO A 406 -1.85 18.31 -6.48
CA PRO A 406 -2.56 17.47 -7.42
C PRO A 406 -1.61 16.45 -8.07
N MET A 407 -2.10 15.23 -8.27
CA MET A 407 -1.36 14.18 -9.00
C MET A 407 -1.45 14.38 -10.51
N THR A 408 -2.59 14.88 -10.99
CA THR A 408 -2.85 15.10 -12.42
C THR A 408 -3.45 16.48 -12.69
N PRO A 409 -3.33 16.98 -13.94
CA PRO A 409 -3.96 18.23 -14.35
C PRO A 409 -5.49 18.20 -14.25
N HIS A 410 -6.10 19.38 -14.38
CA HIS A 410 -7.56 19.50 -14.42
C HIS A 410 -8.15 18.71 -15.61
N GLY A 411 -9.27 18.02 -15.37
CA GLY A 411 -9.99 17.27 -16.41
C GLY A 411 -9.55 15.82 -16.61
N THR A 412 -8.47 15.36 -15.96
CA THR A 412 -8.13 13.93 -15.92
C THR A 412 -9.20 13.14 -15.16
N ASP A 413 -9.53 11.95 -15.65
CA ASP A 413 -10.49 11.06 -15.00
C ASP A 413 -9.95 10.56 -13.64
N ALA A 414 -10.86 10.27 -12.71
CA ALA A 414 -10.48 9.91 -11.34
C ALA A 414 -9.71 8.58 -11.26
N VAL A 415 -9.93 7.67 -12.21
CA VAL A 415 -9.31 6.35 -12.26
C VAL A 415 -7.82 6.48 -12.65
N THR A 416 -7.52 7.26 -13.69
CA THR A 416 -6.15 7.60 -14.10
C THR A 416 -5.44 8.41 -13.02
N ALA A 417 -6.13 9.36 -12.39
CA ALA A 417 -5.57 10.14 -11.29
C ALA A 417 -5.23 9.27 -10.07
N GLY A 418 -6.09 8.29 -9.74
CA GLY A 418 -5.84 7.30 -8.69
C GLY A 418 -4.60 6.45 -8.97
N ARG A 419 -4.45 5.95 -10.21
CA ARG A 419 -3.22 5.25 -10.63
C ARG A 419 -1.98 6.15 -10.50
N THR A 420 -2.08 7.43 -10.85
CA THR A 420 -0.97 8.38 -10.72
C THR A 420 -0.57 8.60 -9.25
N LEU A 421 -1.54 8.61 -8.32
CA LEU A 421 -1.26 8.64 -6.89
C LEU A 421 -0.49 7.39 -6.44
N GLU A 422 -0.86 6.19 -6.92
CA GLU A 422 -0.13 4.96 -6.61
C GLU A 422 1.32 5.02 -7.12
N ILE A 423 1.54 5.51 -8.35
CA ILE A 423 2.88 5.70 -8.93
C ILE A 423 3.68 6.73 -8.11
N PHE A 424 3.04 7.81 -7.65
CA PHE A 424 3.67 8.80 -6.78
C PHE A 424 4.11 8.18 -5.45
N LEU A 425 3.26 7.39 -4.80
CA LEU A 425 3.58 6.72 -3.53
C LEU A 425 4.72 5.71 -3.69
N ASP A 426 4.75 4.98 -4.81
CA ASP A 426 5.82 4.05 -5.13
C ASP A 426 7.15 4.78 -5.44
N TYR A 427 7.09 5.94 -6.12
CA TYR A 427 8.27 6.79 -6.31
C TYR A 427 8.79 7.33 -4.97
N LEU A 428 7.90 7.81 -4.12
CA LEU A 428 8.22 8.26 -2.76
C LEU A 428 8.85 7.13 -1.94
N LEU A 429 8.31 5.92 -2.01
CA LEU A 429 8.88 4.75 -1.35
C LEU A 429 10.28 4.42 -1.87
N MET A 430 10.48 4.43 -3.20
CA MET A 430 11.79 4.22 -3.81
C MET A 430 12.81 5.25 -3.32
N LEU A 431 12.44 6.52 -3.17
CA LEU A 431 13.30 7.58 -2.64
C LEU A 431 13.55 7.43 -1.13
N SER A 432 12.57 6.93 -0.38
CA SER A 432 12.60 6.82 1.09
C SER A 432 13.16 5.49 1.60
N THR A 433 13.39 4.51 0.72
CA THR A 433 13.93 3.20 1.11
C THR A 433 15.42 3.30 1.43
N ASP A 434 15.81 2.78 2.57
CA ASP A 434 17.22 2.74 2.96
C ASP A 434 17.94 1.56 2.31
N SER A 435 18.99 1.81 1.52
CA SER A 435 19.66 0.78 0.71
C SER A 435 20.72 -0.03 1.49
N ARG A 436 20.58 -0.13 2.82
CA ARG A 436 21.63 -0.68 3.70
C ARG A 436 21.48 -2.16 3.99
N GLU A 437 20.27 -2.71 3.95
CA GLU A 437 19.98 -4.04 4.51
C GLU A 437 20.54 -5.24 3.74
N TYR A 438 20.79 -5.11 2.43
CA TYR A 438 21.36 -6.19 1.61
C TYR A 438 22.90 -6.17 1.60
N LEU A 439 23.54 -5.17 2.20
CA LEU A 439 24.97 -4.90 2.01
C LEU A 439 25.85 -6.03 2.57
N LEU A 440 25.46 -6.62 3.70
CA LEU A 440 26.19 -7.72 4.33
C LEU A 440 25.77 -9.12 3.84
N ASP A 441 24.61 -9.25 3.20
CA ASP A 441 24.08 -10.54 2.77
C ASP A 441 24.86 -11.08 1.55
N PRO A 442 25.49 -12.28 1.65
CA PRO A 442 26.24 -12.89 0.55
C PRO A 442 25.42 -13.12 -0.73
N ALA A 443 24.09 -13.20 -0.64
CA ALA A 443 23.20 -13.43 -1.77
C ALA A 443 23.16 -12.26 -2.78
N PHE A 444 23.64 -11.08 -2.38
CA PHE A 444 23.62 -9.86 -3.19
C PHE A 444 25.01 -9.34 -3.56
N GLU A 445 26.08 -10.09 -3.25
CA GLU A 445 27.48 -9.72 -3.49
C GLU A 445 27.75 -9.27 -4.94
N SER A 446 27.16 -9.98 -5.92
CA SER A 446 27.35 -9.68 -7.34
C SER A 446 26.81 -8.30 -7.74
N GLN A 447 25.81 -7.80 -7.02
CA GLN A 447 25.14 -6.53 -7.30
C GLN A 447 25.72 -5.32 -6.55
N LEU A 448 26.70 -5.52 -5.66
CA LEU A 448 27.34 -4.42 -4.93
C LEU A 448 28.17 -3.55 -5.88
N THR A 449 28.00 -2.24 -5.77
CA THR A 449 28.86 -1.25 -6.42
C THR A 449 30.25 -1.21 -5.79
N GLY A 450 31.22 -0.60 -6.48
CA GLY A 450 32.59 -0.43 -5.95
C GLY A 450 32.65 0.21 -4.55
N PRO A 451 31.94 1.33 -4.29
CA PRO A 451 31.86 1.92 -2.95
C PRO A 451 31.19 1.01 -1.91
N GLU A 452 30.12 0.30 -2.27
CA GLU A 452 29.42 -0.61 -1.35
C GLU A 452 30.30 -1.79 -0.93
N ARG A 453 31.10 -2.36 -1.85
CA ARG A 453 32.09 -3.40 -1.51
C ARG A 453 33.12 -2.91 -0.50
N LYS A 454 33.65 -1.70 -0.69
CA LYS A 454 34.57 -1.08 0.28
C LYS A 454 33.91 -0.88 1.64
N LEU A 455 32.64 -0.43 1.66
CA LEU A 455 31.89 -0.27 2.90
C LEU A 455 31.66 -1.62 3.60
N LYS A 456 31.34 -2.68 2.84
CA LYS A 456 31.21 -4.05 3.35
C LYS A 456 32.50 -4.53 4.01
N GLU A 457 33.65 -4.34 3.37
CA GLU A 457 34.97 -4.70 3.93
C GLU A 457 35.25 -4.00 5.27
N LEU A 458 34.93 -2.70 5.36
CA LEU A 458 35.08 -1.92 6.59
C LEU A 458 34.15 -2.44 7.71
N ILE A 459 32.88 -2.66 7.41
CA ILE A 459 31.91 -3.19 8.38
C ILE A 459 32.31 -4.59 8.85
N THR A 460 32.77 -5.44 7.94
CA THR A 460 33.27 -6.78 8.25
C THR A 460 34.47 -6.73 9.20
N SER A 461 35.38 -5.76 8.99
CA SER A 461 36.55 -5.55 9.85
C SER A 461 36.15 -5.07 11.25
N ILE A 462 35.12 -4.23 11.37
CA ILE A 462 34.60 -3.82 12.69
C ILE A 462 33.94 -5.01 13.40
N HIS A 463 33.22 -5.85 12.67
CA HIS A 463 32.58 -7.03 13.23
C HIS A 463 33.59 -8.11 13.63
N SER A 464 34.75 -8.22 12.98
CA SER A 464 35.82 -9.11 13.44
C SER A 464 36.46 -8.60 14.74
N LEU A 465 36.63 -7.29 14.89
CA LEU A 465 37.17 -6.69 16.11
C LEU A 465 36.30 -6.97 17.34
N SER A 466 34.97 -7.02 17.20
CA SER A 466 34.07 -7.33 18.32
C SER A 466 34.16 -8.78 18.81
N ARG A 467 34.72 -9.69 18.00
CA ARG A 467 35.03 -11.06 18.42
C ARG A 467 36.36 -11.18 19.14
N GLU A 468 37.24 -10.19 18.97
CA GLU A 468 38.60 -10.18 19.53
C GLU A 468 38.71 -9.35 20.81
N SER A 469 37.77 -8.41 21.04
CA SER A 469 37.82 -7.46 22.16
C SER A 469 36.42 -7.06 22.64
N ASP A 470 36.22 -7.11 23.96
CA ASP A 470 35.01 -6.64 24.63
C ASP A 470 35.03 -5.12 24.93
N ASP A 471 35.77 -4.32 24.15
CA ASP A 471 35.83 -2.88 24.35
C ASP A 471 34.44 -2.23 24.12
N PRO A 472 33.91 -1.43 25.08
CA PRO A 472 32.62 -0.77 24.95
C PRO A 472 32.47 0.09 23.68
N SER A 473 33.56 0.65 23.16
CA SER A 473 33.58 1.45 21.92
C SER A 473 33.36 0.58 20.69
N ILE A 474 33.88 -0.65 20.68
CA ILE A 474 33.67 -1.63 19.61
C ILE A 474 32.24 -2.16 19.67
N ALA A 475 31.70 -2.39 20.87
CA ALA A 475 30.30 -2.76 21.04
C ALA A 475 29.35 -1.66 20.54
N ALA A 476 29.64 -0.39 20.85
CA ALA A 476 28.88 0.76 20.36
C ALA A 476 28.96 0.90 18.82
N ALA A 477 30.15 0.75 18.24
CA ALA A 477 30.33 0.76 16.79
C ALA A 477 29.58 -0.39 16.11
N THR A 478 29.67 -1.60 16.68
CA THR A 478 28.97 -2.79 16.17
C THR A 478 27.45 -2.63 16.25
N SER A 479 26.94 -2.03 17.32
CA SER A 479 25.52 -1.71 17.47
C SER A 479 25.07 -0.67 16.42
N ALA A 480 25.88 0.36 16.18
CA ALA A 480 25.57 1.40 15.20
C ALA A 480 25.51 0.86 13.76
N ILE A 481 26.37 -0.09 13.40
CA ILE A 481 26.38 -0.71 12.07
C ILE A 481 25.47 -1.93 11.94
N GLY A 482 24.79 -2.36 13.01
CA GLY A 482 23.86 -3.51 12.98
C GLY A 482 22.68 -3.34 12.04
N ARG A 483 22.41 -2.13 11.55
CA ARG A 483 21.36 -1.82 10.56
C ARG A 483 21.79 -2.04 9.10
N PHE A 484 23.04 -2.44 8.84
CA PHE A 484 23.54 -2.74 7.47
C PHE A 484 23.32 -4.20 7.05
N GLY A 485 22.50 -4.94 7.80
CA GLY A 485 22.24 -6.37 7.60
C GLY A 485 22.93 -7.23 8.65
N THR A 486 22.77 -8.56 8.54
CA THR A 486 23.42 -9.53 9.43
C THR A 486 24.36 -10.42 8.62
N PHE A 487 25.51 -10.77 9.21
CA PHE A 487 26.31 -11.88 8.70
C PHE A 487 25.53 -13.16 9.02
N SER A 488 25.03 -13.83 7.97
CA SER A 488 24.36 -15.13 8.08
C SER A 488 25.32 -16.22 8.54
#